data_AF-A0A7Y1Z141-F1
#
_entry.id   AF-A0A7Y1Z141-F1
#
_cell.length_a   1.000
_cell.length_b   1.000
_cell.length_c   1.000
_cell.angle_alpha   90.00
_cell.angle_beta   90.00
_cell.angle_gamma   90.00
#
_symmetry.space_group_name_H-M   'P 1'
#
loop_
_entity.id
_entity.type
_entity.pdbx_description
1 polymer ?
#
loop_
_entity_poly.entity_id
_entity_poly.type
_entity_poly.pdbx_seq_one_letter_code
_entity_poly.pdbx_strand_id
1 'polypeptide(L)'
;AMGLPVFAGGGGLAYMASPTGGYLVGFVLAAIVVGALAERGWSRNWLMTIIAMAIGTAFIFMFGVAWLANLIGMEKAIAGGLAPFIWGAVFKIGLAAAVLPLAWSLVDRRPGRAGQSEN
;
A
#
# COMPACT_ATOMS: atom_id res chain seq x y z
N ALA A 1 -11.25 -0.45 16.14
CA ALA A 1 -10.23 -1.13 16.97
C ALA A 1 -10.91 -1.86 18.13
N MET A 2 -11.35 -3.11 17.93
CA MET A 2 -12.11 -3.90 18.92
C MET A 2 -11.21 -4.62 19.95
N GLY A 3 -10.03 -4.07 20.27
CA GLY A 3 -9.13 -4.62 21.30
C GLY A 3 -8.30 -5.85 20.92
N LEU A 4 -8.53 -6.47 19.77
CA LEU A 4 -7.76 -7.64 19.32
C LEU A 4 -6.28 -7.30 19.06
N PRO A 5 -5.30 -8.12 19.50
CA PRO A 5 -3.87 -7.87 19.38
C PRO A 5 -3.32 -8.24 17.99
N VAL A 6 -3.82 -7.56 16.95
CA VAL A 6 -3.43 -7.82 15.54
C VAL A 6 -2.18 -7.06 15.10
N PHE A 7 -1.69 -6.12 15.92
CA PHE A 7 -0.50 -5.33 15.60
C PHE A 7 0.72 -5.82 16.38
N ALA A 8 1.91 -5.55 15.84
CA ALA A 8 3.16 -5.88 16.51
C ALA A 8 3.25 -5.14 17.87
N GLY A 9 3.17 -5.88 18.98
CA GLY A 9 3.20 -5.33 20.33
C GLY A 9 1.84 -5.04 20.98
N GLY A 10 0.71 -5.39 20.35
CA GLY A 10 -0.61 -5.28 20.99
C GLY A 10 -1.76 -4.92 20.05
N GLY A 11 -2.81 -4.31 20.60
CA GLY A 11 -4.03 -3.97 19.87
C GLY A 11 -4.88 -2.92 20.56
N GLY A 12 -6.04 -2.61 19.97
CA GLY A 12 -6.99 -1.64 20.53
C GLY A 12 -6.69 -0.18 20.20
N LEU A 13 -7.55 0.72 20.72
CA LEU A 13 -7.48 2.16 20.44
C LEU A 13 -6.20 2.81 20.98
N ALA A 14 -5.69 2.34 22.12
CA ALA A 14 -4.42 2.82 22.68
C ALA A 14 -3.23 2.57 21.74
N TYR A 15 -3.25 1.47 20.98
CA TYR A 15 -2.22 1.19 19.97
C TYR A 15 -2.25 2.19 18.81
N MET A 16 -3.43 2.74 18.47
CA MET A 16 -3.53 3.76 17.43
C MET A 16 -2.88 5.09 17.84
N ALA A 17 -2.71 5.34 19.15
CA ALA A 17 -1.97 6.49 19.67
C ALA A 17 -0.45 6.24 19.79
N SER A 18 0.04 5.07 19.36
CA SER A 18 1.46 4.74 19.40
C SER A 18 2.27 5.47 18.32
N PRO A 19 3.62 5.43 18.37
CA PRO A 19 4.47 6.04 17.33
C PRO A 19 4.20 5.54 15.90
N THR A 20 3.66 4.32 15.74
CA THR A 20 3.31 3.74 14.44
C THR A 20 1.87 4.03 14.01
N GLY A 21 1.07 4.66 14.87
CA GLY A 21 -0.35 4.94 14.65
C GLY A 21 -0.64 5.73 13.37
N GLY A 22 0.16 6.75 13.08
CA GLY A 22 0.04 7.54 11.84
C GLY A 22 0.21 6.71 10.57
N TYR A 23 1.06 5.67 10.59
CA TYR A 23 1.23 4.78 9.45
C TYR A 23 -0.03 3.95 9.20
N LEU A 24 -0.73 3.54 10.26
CA LEU A 24 -1.99 2.79 10.13
C LEU A 24 -3.07 3.61 9.43
N VAL A 25 -3.19 4.90 9.78
CA VAL A 25 -4.09 5.82 9.08
C VAL A 25 -3.66 5.98 7.63
N GLY A 26 -2.36 6.16 7.39
CA GLY A 26 -1.79 6.21 6.04
C GLY A 26 -2.08 4.95 5.21
N PHE A 27 -2.05 3.76 5.81
CA PHE A 27 -2.38 2.49 5.13
C PHE A 27 -3.84 2.43 4.67
N VAL A 28 -4.79 2.91 5.50
CA VAL A 28 -6.20 2.94 5.10
C VAL A 28 -6.40 3.87 3.91
N LEU A 29 -5.82 5.07 3.95
CA LEU A 29 -5.90 6.03 2.85
C LEU A 29 -5.21 5.50 1.58
N ALA A 30 -4.03 4.89 1.72
CA ALA A 30 -3.32 4.27 0.61
C ALA A 30 -4.13 3.14 -0.02
N ALA A 31 -4.82 2.31 0.77
CA ALA A 31 -5.67 1.24 0.24
C ALA A 31 -6.83 1.80 -0.61
N ILE A 32 -7.47 2.88 -0.16
CA ILE A 32 -8.54 3.55 -0.92
C ILE A 32 -7.99 4.09 -2.25
N VAL A 33 -6.90 4.85 -2.19
CA VAL A 33 -6.31 5.50 -3.38
C VAL A 33 -5.78 4.47 -4.37
N VAL A 34 -4.97 3.51 -3.91
CA VAL A 34 -4.39 2.48 -4.78
C VAL A 34 -5.47 1.55 -5.31
N GLY A 35 -6.49 1.21 -4.51
CA GLY A 35 -7.66 0.43 -4.95
C GLY A 35 -8.39 1.12 -6.10
N ALA A 36 -8.70 2.41 -5.95
CA ALA A 36 -9.34 3.20 -7.00
C ALA A 36 -8.48 3.32 -8.27
N LEU A 37 -7.16 3.42 -8.15
CA LEU A 37 -6.25 3.40 -9.31
C LEU A 37 -6.21 2.02 -9.98
N ALA A 38 -6.23 0.94 -9.20
CA ALA A 38 -6.26 -0.42 -9.72
C ALA A 38 -7.54 -0.69 -10.51
N GLU A 39 -8.70 -0.23 -10.04
CA GLU A 39 -9.98 -0.30 -10.78
C GLU A 39 -9.93 0.42 -12.12
N ARG A 40 -9.14 1.51 -12.21
CA ARG A 40 -8.87 2.23 -13.47
C ARG A 40 -7.85 1.53 -14.37
N GLY A 41 -7.41 0.33 -14.01
CA GLY A 41 -6.49 -0.50 -14.79
C GLY A 41 -5.01 -0.18 -14.59
N TRP A 42 -4.63 0.61 -13.57
CA TRP A 42 -3.23 0.97 -13.36
C TRP A 42 -2.36 -0.22 -12.94
N SER A 43 -2.97 -1.34 -12.53
CA SER A 43 -2.26 -2.60 -12.27
C SER A 43 -1.93 -3.42 -13.52
N ARG A 44 -2.40 -3.02 -14.71
CA ARG A 44 -2.21 -3.78 -15.97
C ARG A 44 -0.90 -3.43 -16.69
N ASN A 45 -0.31 -2.27 -16.39
CA ASN A 45 0.94 -1.81 -16.97
C ASN A 45 1.99 -1.66 -15.86
N TRP A 46 3.22 -2.13 -16.11
CA TRP A 46 4.31 -2.06 -15.13
C TRP A 46 4.58 -0.62 -14.64
N LEU A 47 4.56 0.37 -15.54
CA LEU A 47 4.81 1.76 -15.21
C LEU A 47 3.67 2.33 -14.36
N MET A 48 2.42 2.06 -14.74
CA MET A 48 1.25 2.50 -13.98
C MET A 48 1.18 1.83 -12.60
N THR A 49 1.66 0.59 -12.50
CA THR A 49 1.76 -0.15 -11.24
C THR A 49 2.78 0.52 -10.32
N ILE A 50 3.95 0.90 -10.85
CA ILE A 50 4.97 1.64 -10.10
C ILE A 50 4.39 2.95 -9.57
N ILE A 51 3.73 3.73 -10.43
CA ILE A 51 3.16 5.03 -10.05
C ILE A 51 2.08 4.84 -8.97
N ALA A 52 1.15 3.90 -9.16
CA ALA A 52 0.10 3.62 -8.17
C ALA A 52 0.69 3.24 -6.81
N MET A 53 1.68 2.34 -6.79
CA MET A 53 2.31 1.91 -5.54
C MET A 53 3.17 3.00 -4.89
N ALA A 54 3.84 3.84 -5.69
CA ALA A 54 4.60 4.98 -5.21
C ALA A 54 3.67 6.01 -4.54
N ILE A 55 2.51 6.29 -5.13
CA ILE A 55 1.48 7.15 -4.53
C ILE A 55 1.04 6.55 -3.19
N GLY A 56 0.64 5.28 -3.15
CA GLY A 56 0.22 4.64 -1.89
C GLY A 56 1.31 4.70 -0.81
N THR A 57 2.56 4.46 -1.19
CA THR A 57 3.72 4.55 -0.29
C THR A 57 3.91 5.98 0.23
N ALA A 58 3.74 6.98 -0.63
CA ALA A 58 3.83 8.39 -0.23
C ALA A 58 2.74 8.76 0.78
N PHE A 59 1.51 8.28 0.61
CA PHE A 59 0.45 8.45 1.61
C PHE A 59 0.86 7.84 2.96
N ILE A 60 1.33 6.58 2.96
CA ILE A 60 1.76 5.90 4.19
C ILE A 60 2.84 6.71 4.93
N PHE A 61 3.89 7.13 4.22
CA PHE A 61 4.98 7.88 4.84
C PHE A 61 4.58 9.30 5.23
N MET A 62 3.73 9.97 4.45
CA MET A 62 3.27 11.32 4.77
C MET A 62 2.54 11.35 6.12
N PHE A 63 1.57 10.47 6.33
CA PHE A 63 0.82 10.41 7.59
C PHE A 63 1.64 9.79 8.72
N GLY A 64 2.45 8.76 8.43
CA GLY A 64 3.32 8.12 9.41
C GLY A 64 4.40 9.05 9.96
N VAL A 65 5.18 9.68 9.08
CA VAL A 65 6.27 10.57 9.46
C VAL A 65 5.74 11.86 10.05
N ALA A 66 4.64 12.43 9.54
CA ALA A 66 4.05 13.62 10.15
C ALA A 66 3.61 13.36 11.60
N TRP A 67 2.95 12.22 11.86
CA TRP A 67 2.58 11.81 13.21
C TRP A 67 3.82 11.60 14.09
N LEU A 68 4.79 10.83 13.60
CA LEU A 68 6.00 10.52 14.35
C LEU A 68 6.84 11.77 14.65
N ALA A 69 6.92 12.71 13.70
CA ALA A 69 7.64 13.97 13.87
C ALA A 69 7.03 14.85 14.98
N ASN A 70 5.71 14.82 15.16
CA ASN A 70 5.05 15.51 16.28
C ASN A 70 5.40 14.90 17.65
N LEU A 71 5.76 13.61 17.69
CA LEU A 71 6.07 12.90 18.94
C LEU A 71 7.56 12.98 19.32
N ILE A 72 8.46 12.82 18.36
CA ILE A 72 9.90 12.65 18.62
C ILE A 72 10.80 13.64 17.86
N GLY A 73 10.21 14.55 17.08
CA GLY A 73 10.92 15.50 16.23
C GLY A 73 11.19 14.98 14.80
N MET A 74 11.27 15.90 13.85
CA MET A 74 11.39 15.60 12.41
C MET A 74 12.64 14.79 12.06
N GLU A 75 13.80 15.15 12.62
CA GLU A 75 15.06 14.47 12.33
C GLU A 75 15.02 12.98 12.69
N LYS A 76 14.56 12.67 13.91
CA LYS A 76 14.40 11.28 14.38
C LYS A 76 13.31 10.55 13.60
N ALA A 77 12.22 11.24 13.26
CA ALA A 77 11.14 10.65 12.46
C ALA A 77 11.59 10.27 11.05
N ILE A 78 12.44 11.06 10.40
CA ILE A 78 13.01 10.71 9.10
C ILE A 78 14.01 9.56 9.25
N ALA A 79 14.94 9.67 10.21
CA ALA A 79 15.99 8.68 10.41
C ALA A 79 15.44 7.29 10.79
N GLY A 80 14.44 7.24 11.67
CA GLY A 80 13.85 5.98 12.14
C GLY A 80 12.58 5.54 11.41
N GLY A 81 11.80 6.47 10.89
CA GLY A 81 10.46 6.22 10.33
C GLY A 81 10.37 6.26 8.80
N LEU A 82 11.38 6.77 8.11
CA LEU A 82 11.39 6.87 6.65
C LEU A 82 12.59 6.14 6.03
N ALA A 83 13.80 6.58 6.37
CA ALA A 83 15.04 6.13 5.75
C ALA A 83 15.20 4.60 5.66
N PRO A 84 15.00 3.81 6.74
CA PRO A 84 15.17 2.35 6.67
C PRO A 84 14.11 1.67 5.78
N PHE A 85 12.94 2.28 5.60
CA PHE A 85 11.83 1.69 4.87
C PHE A 85 11.87 1.98 3.37
N ILE A 86 12.63 2.98 2.91
CA ILE A 86 12.72 3.34 1.48
C ILE A 86 13.21 2.16 0.65
N TRP A 87 14.28 1.47 1.07
CA TRP A 87 14.82 0.33 0.34
C TRP A 87 13.81 -0.81 0.24
N GLY A 88 13.11 -1.11 1.34
CA GLY A 88 12.04 -2.09 1.35
C GLY A 88 10.87 -1.69 0.46
N ALA A 89 10.53 -0.40 0.39
CA ALA A 89 9.47 0.12 -0.48
C ALA A 89 9.85 -0.02 -1.96
N VAL A 90 11.05 0.40 -2.35
CA VAL A 90 11.55 0.27 -3.73
C VAL A 90 11.51 -1.19 -4.19
N PHE A 91 12.00 -2.10 -3.34
CA PHE A 91 11.97 -3.53 -3.63
C PHE A 91 10.53 -4.06 -3.83
N LYS A 92 9.62 -3.72 -2.91
CA LYS A 92 8.20 -4.14 -2.99
C LYS A 92 7.52 -3.60 -4.26
N ILE A 93 7.78 -2.34 -4.60
CA ILE A 93 7.21 -1.70 -5.80
C ILE A 93 7.73 -2.40 -7.06
N GLY A 94 9.03 -2.68 -7.13
CA GLY A 94 9.62 -3.40 -8.26
C GLY A 94 9.04 -4.81 -8.41
N LEU A 95 8.90 -5.54 -7.30
CA LEU A 95 8.27 -6.86 -7.31
C LEU A 95 6.81 -6.80 -7.78
N ALA A 96 6.03 -5.85 -7.27
CA ALA A 96 4.63 -5.67 -7.68
C ALA A 96 4.51 -5.32 -9.17
N ALA A 97 5.39 -4.46 -9.68
CA ALA A 97 5.42 -4.07 -11.10
C ALA A 97 5.78 -5.23 -12.03
N ALA A 98 6.54 -6.23 -11.56
CA ALA A 98 6.82 -7.45 -12.31
C ALA A 98 5.66 -8.46 -12.23
N VAL A 99 5.08 -8.64 -11.05
CA VAL A 99 4.10 -9.71 -10.80
C VAL A 99 2.68 -9.33 -11.24
N LEU A 100 2.23 -8.09 -10.98
CA LEU A 100 0.84 -7.71 -11.22
C LEU A 100 0.46 -7.70 -12.71
N PRO A 101 1.22 -7.08 -13.63
CA PRO A 101 0.89 -7.12 -15.05
C PRO A 101 0.88 -8.56 -15.60
N LEU A 102 1.82 -9.39 -15.13
CA LEU A 102 1.89 -10.81 -15.51
C LEU A 102 0.64 -11.57 -15.03
N ALA A 103 0.25 -11.39 -13.78
CA ALA A 103 -0.96 -12.00 -13.23
C ALA A 103 -2.21 -11.59 -14.04
N TRP A 104 -2.35 -10.31 -14.39
CA TRP A 104 -3.46 -9.83 -15.22
C TRP A 104 -3.44 -10.43 -16.63
N SER A 105 -2.26 -10.56 -17.25
CA SER A 105 -2.14 -11.20 -18.57
C SER A 105 -2.56 -12.67 -18.56
N LEU A 106 -2.38 -13.39 -17.45
CA LEU A 106 -2.81 -14.78 -17.31
C LEU A 106 -4.32 -14.90 -17.08
N VAL A 107 -4.91 -13.93 -16.36
CA VAL A 107 -6.35 -13.86 -16.13
C VAL A 107 -7.09 -13.47 -17.41
N ASP A 108 -6.62 -12.45 -18.13
CA ASP A 108 -7.21 -11.97 -19.38
C ASP A 108 -7.10 -13.02 -20.51
N ARG A 109 -6.18 -14.00 -20.38
CA ARG A 109 -6.01 -15.11 -21.33
C ARG A 109 -7.01 -16.25 -21.16
N ARG A 110 -7.89 -16.24 -20.16
CA ARG A 110 -8.92 -17.29 -20.02
C ARG A 110 -9.99 -17.13 -21.12
N PRO A 111 -10.06 -18.02 -22.12
CA PRO A 111 -11.14 -18.01 -23.10
C PRO A 111 -12.35 -18.66 -22.44
N GLY A 112 -13.25 -17.84 -21.90
CA GLY A 112 -14.39 -18.30 -21.11
C GLY A 112 -15.68 -17.56 -21.43
N ARG A 113 -16.04 -17.47 -22.72
CA ARG A 113 -17.41 -17.34 -23.28
C ARG A 113 -17.37 -17.16 -24.81
N ALA A 114 -16.79 -18.14 -25.51
CA ALA A 114 -17.17 -18.42 -26.90
C ALA A 114 -18.19 -19.57 -26.82
N GLY A 115 -19.48 -19.27 -27.00
CA GLY A 115 -20.53 -20.30 -26.93
C GLY A 115 -21.88 -19.84 -26.39
N GLN A 116 -22.30 -18.60 -26.66
CA GLN A 116 -23.70 -18.22 -26.55
C GLN A 116 -24.12 -17.39 -27.77
N SER A 117 -23.82 -17.93 -28.96
CA SER A 117 -24.67 -17.81 -30.13
C SER A 117 -25.27 -19.19 -30.37
N GLU A 118 -26.53 -19.24 -30.82
CA GLU A 118 -27.33 -20.44 -31.15
C GLU A 118 -28.25 -20.93 -30.02
N ASN A 119 -29.38 -20.25 -29.82
CA ASN A 119 -30.66 -20.58 -30.48
C ASN A 119 -31.69 -19.46 -30.26
#